data_AF-A0A1F5L7D2-F1
#
_entry.id   AF-A0A1F5L7D2-F1
#
_cell.length_a   1.000
_cell.length_b   1.000
_cell.length_c   1.000
_cell.angle_alpha   90.00
_cell.angle_beta   90.00
_cell.angle_gamma   90.00
#
_symmetry.space_group_name_H-M   'P 1'
#
loop_
_entity.id
_entity.type
_entity.pdbx_description
1 polymer ?
#
loop_
_entity_poly.entity_id
_entity_poly.type
_entity_poly.pdbx_seq_one_letter_code
_entity_poly.pdbx_strand_id
1 'polypeptide(L)'
;MVTKIIASGKDRATAIRKISLALEKPTVIGVEMNLRYLPQTMTWNAFTTGELTTNTFNRFPSQAEGVETIEAGSDTHIHVVPERQGLCHIGDPPSRPMDSYSFRLANKVVGNEDGALVFEYSIQGHTPLFHCQATVAVVGANSPVFVDGA
;
A
#
# COMPACT_ATOMS: atom_id res chain seq x y z
N MET A 1 16.39 12.47 -6.55
CA MET A 1 17.04 11.13 -6.64
C MET A 1 17.30 10.64 -5.23
N VAL A 2 16.68 9.52 -4.79
CA VAL A 2 16.84 9.01 -3.41
C VAL A 2 18.04 8.08 -3.28
N THR A 3 18.12 7.04 -4.11
CA THR A 3 19.23 6.09 -4.13
C THR A 3 19.41 5.46 -5.51
N LYS A 4 20.56 4.81 -5.74
CA LYS A 4 20.85 4.01 -6.93
C LYS A 4 21.12 2.57 -6.50
N ILE A 5 20.34 1.64 -7.03
CA ILE A 5 20.55 0.21 -6.82
C ILE A 5 21.28 -0.34 -8.04
N ILE A 6 22.43 -0.96 -7.82
CA ILE A 6 23.32 -1.45 -8.87
C ILE A 6 23.59 -2.93 -8.62
N ALA A 7 23.37 -3.77 -9.63
CA ALA A 7 23.65 -5.20 -9.57
C ALA A 7 24.60 -5.59 -10.71
N SER A 8 25.52 -6.51 -10.42
CA SER A 8 26.44 -7.09 -11.40
C SER A 8 26.25 -8.59 -11.51
N GLY A 9 26.17 -9.11 -12.73
CA GLY A 9 25.97 -10.52 -13.06
C GLY A 9 26.90 -10.95 -14.20
N LYS A 10 27.12 -12.27 -14.34
CA LYS A 10 27.93 -12.84 -15.42
C LYS A 10 27.28 -12.65 -16.80
N ASP A 11 25.96 -12.53 -16.80
CA ASP A 11 25.12 -12.32 -17.97
C ASP A 11 23.92 -11.42 -17.59
N ARG A 12 23.16 -11.00 -18.60
CA ARG A 12 21.97 -10.14 -18.44
C ARG A 12 20.95 -10.74 -17.49
N ALA A 13 20.60 -12.02 -17.68
CA ALA A 13 19.59 -12.69 -16.88
C ALA A 13 19.98 -12.72 -15.39
N THR A 14 21.26 -12.97 -15.09
CA THR A 14 21.81 -12.99 -13.74
C THR A 14 21.81 -11.59 -13.12
N ALA A 15 22.11 -10.54 -13.89
CA ALA A 15 22.05 -9.16 -13.40
C ALA A 15 20.60 -8.73 -13.09
N ILE A 16 19.65 -9.03 -13.98
CA ILE A 16 18.22 -8.75 -13.79
C ILE A 16 17.67 -9.47 -12.55
N ARG A 17 18.00 -10.76 -12.37
CA ARG A 17 17.59 -11.50 -11.18
C ARG A 17 18.13 -10.87 -9.90
N LYS A 18 19.41 -10.46 -9.88
CA LYS A 18 20.02 -9.84 -8.69
C LYS A 18 19.39 -8.50 -8.33
N ILE A 19 19.09 -7.65 -9.31
CA ILE A 19 18.42 -6.36 -9.03
C ILE A 19 16.97 -6.57 -8.61
N SER A 20 16.26 -7.54 -9.19
CA SER A 20 14.88 -7.88 -8.77
C SER A 20 14.85 -8.32 -7.31
N LEU A 21 15.75 -9.22 -6.90
CA LEU A 21 15.87 -9.65 -5.50
C LEU A 21 16.23 -8.48 -4.56
N ALA A 22 17.04 -7.53 -5.02
CA ALA A 22 17.38 -6.33 -4.23
C ALA A 22 16.16 -5.41 -4.05
N LEU A 23 15.25 -5.37 -5.02
CA LEU A 23 14.03 -4.57 -4.98
C LEU A 23 12.91 -5.21 -4.14
N GLU A 24 12.96 -6.52 -3.85
CA GLU A 24 12.01 -7.22 -2.97
C GLU A 24 12.16 -6.84 -1.48
N LYS A 25 13.25 -6.20 -1.09
CA LYS A 25 13.54 -5.80 0.30
C LYS A 25 13.63 -4.29 0.51
N PRO A 26 12.66 -3.46 0.08
CA PRO A 26 12.79 -2.03 0.32
C PRO A 26 12.40 -1.67 1.75
N THR A 27 13.31 -1.00 2.46
CA THR A 27 13.07 -0.43 3.80
C THR A 27 13.18 1.09 3.75
N VAL A 28 12.50 1.73 2.80
CA VAL A 28 12.36 3.19 2.81
C VAL A 28 10.91 3.53 3.14
N ILE A 29 10.73 4.25 4.24
CA ILE A 29 9.44 4.70 4.75
C ILE A 29 9.49 6.22 4.86
N GLY A 30 8.37 6.89 4.58
CA GLY A 30 8.19 8.33 4.79
C GLY A 30 8.15 9.18 3.51
N VAL A 31 8.53 8.63 2.36
CA VAL A 31 8.34 9.26 1.06
C VAL A 31 7.84 8.23 0.06
N GLU A 32 6.93 8.65 -0.83
CA GLU A 32 6.48 7.81 -1.93
C GLU A 32 7.65 7.58 -2.90
N MET A 33 7.86 6.33 -3.31
CA MET A 33 8.96 5.94 -4.19
C MET A 33 8.47 5.04 -5.31
N ASN A 34 9.23 5.00 -6.40
CA ASN A 34 9.00 4.12 -7.54
C ASN A 34 9.32 2.63 -7.26
N LEU A 35 9.33 2.20 -6.00
CA LEU A 35 9.70 0.84 -5.60
C LEU A 35 8.67 -0.22 -5.99
N ARG A 36 7.41 0.17 -6.24
CA ARG A 36 6.40 -0.72 -6.86
C ARG A 36 6.51 -0.79 -8.38
N TYR A 37 7.03 0.28 -9.00
CA TYR A 37 7.21 0.40 -10.45
C TYR A 37 8.44 -0.38 -10.96
N LEU A 38 9.55 -0.31 -10.22
CA LEU A 38 10.83 -0.91 -10.64
C LEU A 38 10.78 -2.44 -10.79
N PRO A 39 10.17 -3.23 -9.87
CA PRO A 39 10.02 -4.68 -10.04
C PRO A 39 9.24 -5.04 -11.31
N GLN A 40 8.15 -4.32 -11.61
CA GLN A 40 7.37 -4.53 -12.83
C GLN A 40 8.21 -4.29 -14.09
N THR A 41 9.14 -3.33 -14.05
CA THR A 41 10.07 -3.09 -15.16
C THR A 41 11.03 -4.26 -15.33
N MET A 42 11.53 -4.85 -14.24
CA MET A 42 12.50 -5.94 -14.31
C MET A 42 11.92 -7.25 -14.89
N THR A 43 10.60 -7.45 -14.76
CA THR A 43 9.88 -8.62 -15.30
C THR A 43 9.31 -8.38 -16.69
N TRP A 44 9.34 -7.15 -17.19
CA TRP A 44 8.77 -6.80 -18.49
C TRP A 44 9.58 -7.39 -19.65
N ASN A 45 8.90 -8.03 -20.61
CA ASN A 45 9.55 -8.74 -21.71
C ASN A 45 10.58 -7.88 -22.46
N ALA A 46 10.20 -6.66 -22.88
CA ALA A 46 11.09 -5.74 -23.59
C ALA A 46 12.36 -5.39 -22.78
N PHE A 47 12.24 -5.31 -21.45
CA PHE A 47 13.39 -5.12 -20.58
C PHE A 47 14.24 -6.40 -20.49
N THR A 48 13.63 -7.57 -20.33
CA THR A 48 14.38 -8.82 -20.23
C THR A 48 15.13 -9.19 -21.51
N THR A 49 14.51 -9.00 -22.68
CA THR A 49 15.10 -9.29 -24.00
C THR A 49 16.10 -8.22 -24.45
N GLY A 50 15.99 -7.00 -23.91
CA GLY A 50 16.83 -5.87 -24.32
C GLY A 50 16.31 -5.11 -25.55
N GLU A 51 15.08 -5.37 -25.97
CA GLU A 51 14.38 -4.67 -27.05
C GLU A 51 13.84 -3.30 -26.58
N LEU A 52 14.75 -2.44 -26.12
CA LEU A 52 14.43 -1.11 -25.61
C LEU A 52 14.89 -0.03 -26.57
N THR A 53 14.02 0.96 -26.77
CA THR A 53 14.29 2.24 -27.43
C THR A 53 14.01 3.36 -26.45
N THR A 54 14.38 4.59 -26.81
CA THR A 54 14.07 5.78 -26.02
C THR A 54 12.55 6.02 -25.84
N ASN A 55 11.70 5.41 -26.67
CA ASN A 55 10.24 5.56 -26.61
C ASN A 55 9.55 4.38 -25.89
N THR A 56 10.25 3.29 -25.59
CA THR A 56 9.64 2.03 -25.14
C THR A 56 8.85 2.22 -23.83
N PHE A 57 9.37 3.00 -22.88
CA PHE A 57 8.72 3.25 -21.59
C PHE A 57 7.40 4.03 -21.67
N ASN A 58 7.11 4.74 -22.76
CA ASN A 58 5.82 5.43 -22.93
C ASN A 58 4.64 4.46 -23.08
N ARG A 59 4.92 3.18 -23.30
CA ARG A 59 3.92 2.11 -23.45
C ARG A 59 4.03 1.07 -22.33
N PHE A 60 4.82 1.35 -21.29
CA PHE A 60 5.01 0.42 -20.21
C PHE A 60 3.70 0.29 -19.40
N PRO A 61 3.09 -0.90 -19.33
CA PRO A 61 1.80 -1.09 -18.68
C PRO A 61 1.97 -1.22 -17.15
N SER A 62 2.44 -0.16 -16.49
CA SER A 62 2.57 -0.16 -15.04
C SER A 62 1.19 -0.24 -14.38
N GLN A 63 1.01 -1.18 -13.46
CA GLN A 63 -0.18 -1.26 -12.63
C GLN A 63 0.10 -0.63 -11.27
N ALA A 64 -0.72 0.34 -10.88
CA ALA A 64 -0.71 0.86 -9.52
C ALA A 64 -1.48 -0.12 -8.64
N GLU A 65 -0.81 -0.65 -7.62
CA GLU A 65 -1.46 -1.45 -6.58
C GLU A 65 -1.56 -0.60 -5.32
N GLY A 66 -2.74 -0.03 -5.08
CA GLY A 66 -2.96 0.84 -3.95
C GLY A 66 -4.33 1.51 -3.95
N VAL A 67 -4.57 2.22 -2.86
CA VAL A 67 -5.74 3.09 -2.67
C VAL A 67 -5.24 4.52 -2.70
N GLU A 68 -5.82 5.34 -3.57
CA GLU A 68 -5.54 6.76 -3.68
C GLU A 68 -6.61 7.56 -2.94
N THR A 69 -6.20 8.55 -2.17
CA THR A 69 -7.12 9.46 -1.48
C THR A 69 -7.44 10.65 -2.37
N ILE A 70 -8.65 10.70 -2.93
CA ILE A 70 -9.13 11.83 -3.73
C ILE A 70 -9.51 13.00 -2.82
N GLU A 71 -10.21 12.69 -1.72
CA GLU A 71 -10.55 13.64 -0.66
C GLU A 71 -10.27 13.00 0.69
N ALA A 72 -9.64 13.72 1.62
CA ALA A 72 -9.10 13.13 2.85
C ALA A 72 -10.13 12.87 3.98
N GLY A 73 -11.33 13.45 3.88
CA GLY A 73 -12.28 13.49 5.00
C GLY A 73 -11.84 14.46 6.10
N SER A 74 -12.54 14.46 7.23
CA SER A 74 -12.23 15.37 8.35
C SER A 74 -11.09 14.86 9.22
N ASP A 75 -11.07 13.56 9.49
CA ASP A 75 -10.07 12.94 10.35
C ASP A 75 -10.03 11.43 10.08
N THR A 76 -9.07 11.03 9.24
CA THR A 76 -8.90 9.65 8.75
C THR A 76 -7.57 9.09 9.24
N HIS A 77 -7.64 7.99 9.98
CA HIS A 77 -6.45 7.32 10.54
C HIS A 77 -6.38 5.87 10.09
N ILE A 78 -5.16 5.35 9.97
CA ILE A 78 -4.92 3.91 9.81
C ILE A 78 -4.53 3.37 11.18
N HIS A 79 -5.27 2.37 11.66
CA HIS A 79 -4.96 1.71 12.93
C HIS A 79 -4.22 0.40 12.71
N VAL A 80 -3.23 0.14 13.56
CA VAL A 80 -2.41 -1.07 13.57
C VAL A 80 -2.69 -1.89 14.82
N VAL A 81 -2.70 -3.22 14.65
CA VAL A 81 -2.81 -4.18 15.75
C VAL A 81 -1.65 -5.19 15.62
N PRO A 82 -0.89 -5.48 16.69
CA PRO A 82 -1.08 -5.02 18.06
C PRO A 82 -0.75 -3.53 18.23
N GLU A 83 -1.58 -2.87 19.03
CA GLU A 83 -1.42 -1.48 19.44
C GLU A 83 -0.16 -1.29 20.32
N ARG A 84 0.24 -0.04 20.60
CA ARG A 84 1.45 0.28 21.41
C ARG A 84 1.25 -0.01 22.91
N GLN A 85 1.19 -1.28 23.28
CA GLN A 85 1.02 -1.68 24.68
C GLN A 85 2.30 -1.53 25.50
N GLY A 86 2.15 -1.38 26.82
CA GLY A 86 3.25 -1.42 27.77
C GLY A 86 4.03 -0.12 27.92
N LEU A 87 3.81 0.89 27.08
CA LEU A 87 4.51 2.18 27.11
C LEU A 87 3.77 3.28 27.88
N CYS A 88 2.60 3.00 28.46
CA CYS A 88 1.83 4.02 29.18
C CYS A 88 2.56 4.59 30.40
N HIS A 89 3.49 3.85 30.99
CA HIS A 89 4.33 4.33 32.11
C HIS A 89 5.27 5.49 31.72
N ILE A 90 5.54 5.67 30.42
CA ILE A 90 6.28 6.82 29.87
C ILE A 90 5.37 7.80 29.10
N GLY A 91 4.05 7.64 29.20
CA GLY A 91 3.07 8.54 28.56
C GLY A 91 2.80 8.27 27.09
N ASP A 92 3.29 7.18 26.50
CA ASP A 92 2.93 6.78 25.13
C ASP A 92 1.62 5.96 25.17
N PRO A 93 0.54 6.46 24.56
CA PRO A 93 -0.72 5.73 24.53
C PRO A 93 -0.68 4.59 23.52
N PRO A 94 -1.52 3.56 23.73
CA PRO A 94 -1.60 2.42 22.81
C PRO A 94 -2.02 2.78 21.39
N SER A 95 -2.68 3.93 21.18
CA SER A 95 -3.24 4.34 19.88
C SER A 95 -4.11 3.24 19.25
N ARG A 96 -5.03 2.72 20.07
CA ARG A 96 -6.04 1.76 19.65
C ARG A 96 -7.07 2.47 18.76
N PRO A 97 -7.78 1.73 17.89
CA PRO A 97 -9.03 2.23 17.32
C PRO A 97 -9.96 2.68 18.45
N MET A 98 -10.64 3.81 18.22
CA MET A 98 -11.57 4.38 19.19
C MET A 98 -12.70 3.40 19.50
N ASP A 99 -13.19 2.69 18.48
CA ASP A 99 -14.10 1.56 18.61
C ASP A 99 -13.43 0.24 18.16
N SER A 100 -12.83 -0.45 19.13
CA SER A 100 -12.17 -1.73 18.89
C SER A 100 -13.12 -2.87 18.46
N TYR A 101 -14.41 -2.78 18.77
CA TYR A 101 -15.38 -3.80 18.37
C TYR A 101 -15.67 -3.68 16.88
N SER A 102 -15.99 -2.47 16.41
CA SER A 102 -16.21 -2.20 14.99
C SER A 102 -14.94 -2.47 14.18
N PHE A 103 -13.75 -2.10 14.68
CA PHE A 103 -12.49 -2.46 14.02
C PHE A 103 -12.36 -3.97 13.77
N ARG A 104 -12.56 -4.80 14.79
CA ARG A 104 -12.49 -6.28 14.64
C ARG A 104 -13.59 -6.81 13.73
N LEU A 105 -14.78 -6.23 13.80
CA LEU A 105 -15.90 -6.61 12.94
C LEU A 105 -15.58 -6.31 11.47
N ALA A 106 -14.99 -5.14 11.16
CA ALA A 106 -14.60 -4.75 9.81
C ALA A 106 -13.71 -5.82 9.16
N ASN A 107 -12.63 -6.19 9.87
CA ASN A 107 -11.70 -7.23 9.44
C ASN A 107 -12.40 -8.58 9.27
N LYS A 108 -13.21 -8.98 10.26
CA LYS A 108 -13.90 -10.27 10.24
C LYS A 108 -14.89 -10.40 9.07
N VAL A 109 -15.60 -9.33 8.71
CA VAL A 109 -16.59 -9.34 7.62
C VAL A 109 -15.93 -9.58 6.27
N VAL A 110 -14.75 -9.00 6.03
CA VAL A 110 -14.00 -9.22 4.78
C VAL A 110 -13.06 -10.43 4.84
N GLY A 111 -12.99 -11.14 5.97
CA GLY A 111 -12.17 -12.33 6.15
C GLY A 111 -10.69 -12.05 6.43
N ASN A 112 -10.34 -10.84 6.87
CA ASN A 112 -8.99 -10.50 7.29
C ASN A 112 -8.63 -11.16 8.64
N GLU A 113 -7.34 -11.33 8.87
CA GLU A 113 -6.81 -11.67 10.20
C GLU A 113 -7.06 -10.52 11.19
N ASP A 114 -7.18 -10.84 12.49
CA ASP A 114 -7.54 -9.88 13.56
C ASP A 114 -6.59 -8.66 13.67
N GLY A 115 -5.38 -8.75 13.09
CA GLY A 115 -4.35 -7.72 13.09
C GLY A 115 -4.26 -6.85 11.84
N ALA A 116 -5.10 -7.08 10.83
CA ALA A 116 -5.02 -6.34 9.57
C ALA A 116 -5.34 -4.85 9.78
N LEU A 117 -4.67 -3.99 9.01
CA LEU A 117 -4.83 -2.54 9.07
C LEU A 117 -6.23 -2.14 8.61
N VAL A 118 -6.85 -1.19 9.32
CA VAL A 118 -8.17 -0.67 8.99
C VAL A 118 -8.12 0.86 9.04
N PHE A 119 -8.89 1.50 8.16
CA PHE A 119 -9.16 2.92 8.22
C PHE A 119 -10.25 3.23 9.25
N GLU A 120 -9.99 4.17 10.14
CA GLU A 120 -10.99 4.77 11.02
C GLU A 120 -11.30 6.19 10.56
N TYR A 121 -12.58 6.52 10.50
CA TYR A 121 -13.07 7.85 10.14
C TYR A 121 -13.80 8.47 11.32
N SER A 122 -13.42 9.69 11.67
CA SER A 122 -14.17 10.50 12.64
C SER A 122 -14.94 11.58 11.90
N ILE A 123 -16.27 11.60 12.08
CA ILE A 123 -17.22 12.58 11.51
C ILE A 123 -17.46 12.41 10.00
N GLN A 124 -16.45 12.58 9.16
CA GLN A 124 -16.55 12.47 7.71
C GLN A 124 -15.41 11.61 7.16
N GLY A 125 -15.78 10.54 6.45
CA GLY A 125 -14.84 9.66 5.77
C GLY A 125 -14.17 10.29 4.56
N HIS A 126 -13.14 9.62 4.07
CA HIS A 126 -12.41 10.00 2.87
C HIS A 126 -13.04 9.38 1.61
N THR A 127 -12.62 9.85 0.43
CA THR A 127 -13.02 9.31 -0.87
C THR A 127 -11.86 8.49 -1.47
N PRO A 128 -11.82 7.16 -1.25
CA PRO A 128 -10.80 6.29 -1.83
C PRO A 128 -11.09 5.96 -3.31
N LEU A 129 -10.06 6.03 -4.14
CA LEU A 129 -10.02 5.43 -5.46
C LEU A 129 -9.17 4.16 -5.40
N PHE A 130 -9.77 3.02 -5.73
CA PHE A 130 -9.08 1.73 -5.77
C PHE A 130 -8.48 1.48 -7.15
N HIS A 131 -7.16 1.33 -7.23
CA HIS A 131 -6.46 1.00 -8.48
C HIS A 131 -6.43 -0.51 -8.78
N CYS A 132 -6.97 -1.32 -7.86
CA CYS A 132 -7.11 -2.76 -7.99
C CYS A 132 -8.46 -3.23 -7.42
N GLN A 133 -8.86 -4.46 -7.77
CA GLN A 133 -10.07 -5.06 -7.21
C GLN A 133 -9.89 -5.29 -5.71
N ALA A 134 -10.87 -4.88 -4.91
CA ALA A 134 -10.87 -5.04 -3.46
C ALA A 134 -12.28 -5.36 -2.95
N THR A 135 -12.35 -6.13 -1.87
CA THR A 135 -13.58 -6.31 -1.07
C THR A 135 -13.50 -5.39 0.12
N VAL A 136 -14.53 -4.56 0.32
CA VAL A 136 -14.57 -3.56 1.40
C VAL A 136 -15.78 -3.79 2.30
N ALA A 137 -15.62 -3.49 3.58
CA ALA A 137 -16.72 -3.40 4.53
C ALA A 137 -16.62 -2.10 5.32
N VAL A 138 -17.75 -1.44 5.52
CA VAL A 138 -17.87 -0.24 6.36
C VAL A 138 -18.76 -0.60 7.53
N VAL A 139 -18.26 -0.37 8.75
CA VAL A 139 -18.93 -0.72 10.01
C VAL A 139 -18.73 0.40 11.03
N GLY A 140 -19.56 0.40 12.07
CA GLY A 140 -19.54 1.42 13.12
C GLY A 140 -20.80 2.28 13.10
N ALA A 141 -20.64 3.59 13.18
CA ALA A 141 -21.76 4.54 13.15
C ALA A 141 -22.52 4.46 11.83
N ASN A 142 -23.83 4.76 11.89
CA ASN A 142 -24.66 4.83 10.70
C ASN A 142 -24.22 6.00 9.82
N SER A 143 -23.65 5.70 8.66
CA SER A 143 -23.11 6.67 7.72
C SER A 143 -23.53 6.28 6.30
N PRO A 144 -23.91 7.24 5.45
CA PRO A 144 -24.11 6.95 4.03
C PRO A 144 -22.78 6.55 3.41
N VAL A 145 -22.82 5.48 2.61
CA VAL A 145 -21.67 4.97 1.86
C VAL A 145 -22.09 4.88 0.41
N PHE A 146 -21.24 5.39 -0.47
CA PHE A 146 -21.50 5.39 -1.91
C PHE A 146 -20.42 4.62 -2.64
N VAL A 147 -20.80 3.86 -3.66
CA VAL A 147 -19.87 3.21 -4.58
C VAL A 147 -20.18 3.72 -5.97
N ASP A 148 -19.21 4.40 -6.58
CA ASP A 148 -19.38 5.06 -7.89
C ASP A 148 -20.63 5.96 -7.97
N GLY A 149 -21.00 6.58 -6.84
CA GLY A 149 -22.15 7.47 -6.70
C GLY A 149 -23.50 6.77 -6.43
N ALA A 150 -23.53 5.45 -6.36
CA ALA A 150 -24.72 4.65 -5.99
C ALA A 150 -24.81 4.39 -4.49
#